data_AF-A0A3E2JFA4-F1
#
_entry.id   AF-A0A3E2JFA4-F1
#
_cell.length_a   1.000
_cell.length_b   1.000
_cell.length_c   1.000
_cell.angle_alpha   90.00
_cell.angle_beta   90.00
_cell.angle_gamma   90.00
#
_symmetry.space_group_name_H-M   'P 1'
#
loop_
_entity.id
_entity.type
_entity.pdbx_description
1 polymer ?
#
loop_
_entity_poly.entity_id
_entity_poly.type
_entity_poly.pdbx_seq_one_letter_code
_entity_poly.pdbx_strand_id
1 'polypeptide(L)'
;MKGVILAGGTGTRLRPLTHIINKHLLPVGPYPMIYWPILKLKEAGIEEILIITNKEDLSSFINLLGLGEVLDVTLTYKIQQKAGGIAEALSLAKPFAGNEKFIVLLGDNIFQESLGPFIASFENQSIGARVLLKPVTDPMRFGIAEIDKRKKIITSIVEKPEKPLSNYCVTGIYMYGSKVFEYIEKLTPSERGELEITDVNTFYIKDNSLQYDILTGWWVDAGTPHSLFQANELVYRHVLKDH
;
A
#
# COMPACT_ATOMS: atom_id res chain seq x y z
N MET A 1 -13.85 8.05 -6.16
CA MET A 1 -12.91 7.73 -5.06
C MET A 1 -11.52 8.19 -5.47
N LYS A 2 -10.69 8.69 -4.54
CA LYS A 2 -9.31 9.11 -4.85
C LYS A 2 -8.28 8.04 -4.47
N GLY A 3 -7.13 8.06 -5.14
CA GLY A 3 -6.02 7.13 -4.89
C GLY A 3 -4.83 7.80 -4.21
N VAL A 4 -4.17 7.11 -3.29
CA VAL A 4 -2.94 7.55 -2.65
C VAL A 4 -1.90 6.44 -2.81
N ILE A 5 -0.72 6.78 -3.32
CA ILE A 5 0.42 5.88 -3.41
C ILE A 5 1.55 6.38 -2.53
N LEU A 6 1.98 5.53 -1.60
CA LEU A 6 3.12 5.79 -0.74
C LEU A 6 4.37 5.23 -1.43
N ALA A 7 5.13 6.12 -2.06
CA ALA A 7 6.29 5.83 -2.88
C ALA A 7 7.60 6.40 -2.29
N GLY A 8 7.71 6.45 -0.96
CA GLY A 8 8.85 6.96 -0.21
C GLY A 8 9.80 5.89 0.35
N GLY A 9 10.60 6.29 1.34
CA GLY A 9 11.52 5.40 2.05
C GLY A 9 12.87 5.21 1.35
N THR A 10 13.83 4.65 2.09
CA THR A 10 15.25 4.61 1.70
C THR A 10 15.66 3.35 0.93
N GLY A 11 14.76 2.36 0.82
CA GLY A 11 14.99 1.15 0.03
C GLY A 11 16.26 0.36 0.39
N THR A 12 16.74 0.45 1.64
CA THR A 12 18.07 -0.04 2.04
C THR A 12 18.30 -1.53 1.77
N ARG A 13 17.24 -2.35 1.83
CA ARG A 13 17.25 -3.80 1.53
C ARG A 13 17.59 -4.12 0.06
N LEU A 14 17.46 -3.16 -0.84
CA LEU A 14 17.71 -3.30 -2.28
C LEU A 14 19.04 -2.65 -2.72
N ARG A 15 19.88 -2.24 -1.76
CA ARG A 15 21.23 -1.73 -2.07
C ARG A 15 22.06 -2.83 -2.75
N PRO A 16 22.93 -2.49 -3.71
CA PRO A 16 23.35 -1.13 -4.09
C PRO A 16 22.44 -0.43 -5.12
N LEU A 17 21.40 -1.09 -5.66
CA LEU A 17 20.53 -0.48 -6.68
C LEU A 17 19.93 0.85 -6.18
N THR A 18 19.46 0.83 -4.94
CA THR A 18 18.84 1.99 -4.29
C THR A 18 19.80 3.07 -3.79
N HIS A 19 21.10 2.96 -4.09
CA HIS A 19 22.02 4.10 -3.95
C HIS A 19 21.83 5.14 -5.05
N ILE A 20 21.39 4.70 -6.23
CA ILE A 20 21.31 5.54 -7.43
C ILE A 20 19.86 5.93 -7.73
N ILE A 21 18.92 5.00 -7.51
CA ILE A 21 17.54 5.16 -7.94
C ILE A 21 16.55 4.75 -6.83
N ASN A 22 15.45 5.50 -6.67
CA ASN A 22 14.38 5.12 -5.76
C ASN A 22 13.85 3.72 -6.10
N LYS A 23 13.51 2.91 -5.08
CA LYS A 23 13.03 1.54 -5.29
C LYS A 23 11.82 1.45 -6.22
N HIS A 24 10.92 2.42 -6.18
CA HIS A 24 9.69 2.42 -6.99
C HIS A 24 9.94 2.77 -8.46
N LEU A 25 11.15 3.21 -8.81
CA LEU A 25 11.55 3.44 -10.19
C LEU A 25 12.35 2.27 -10.76
N LEU A 26 12.65 1.25 -9.95
CA LEU A 26 13.24 0.00 -10.44
C LEU A 26 12.26 -0.75 -11.35
N PRO A 27 12.75 -1.48 -12.36
CA PRO A 27 11.88 -2.21 -13.27
C PRO A 27 11.23 -3.43 -12.61
N VAL A 28 9.95 -3.63 -12.89
CA VAL A 28 9.21 -4.86 -12.66
C VAL A 28 8.56 -5.24 -13.98
N GLY A 29 9.11 -6.25 -14.65
CA GLY A 29 8.85 -6.51 -16.06
C GLY A 29 9.37 -5.35 -16.93
N PRO A 30 8.61 -4.91 -17.95
CA PRO A 30 9.05 -3.86 -18.87
C PRO A 30 8.81 -2.45 -18.33
N TYR A 31 8.14 -2.30 -17.19
CA TYR A 31 7.72 -1.00 -16.65
C TYR A 31 8.34 -0.72 -15.27
N PRO A 32 8.57 0.56 -14.92
CA PRO A 32 8.95 0.95 -13.56
C PRO A 32 7.92 0.48 -12.53
N MET A 33 8.38 0.09 -11.35
CA MET A 33 7.55 -0.47 -10.27
C MET A 33 6.32 0.40 -9.95
N ILE A 34 6.45 1.73 -9.97
CA ILE A 34 5.38 2.69 -9.70
C ILE A 34 4.22 2.64 -10.72
N TYR A 35 4.45 2.14 -11.94
CA TYR A 35 3.39 2.03 -12.95
C TYR A 35 2.30 1.06 -12.50
N TRP A 36 2.68 -0.04 -11.85
CA TRP A 36 1.77 -1.11 -11.45
C TRP A 36 0.65 -0.64 -10.51
N PRO A 37 0.91 0.04 -9.37
CA PRO A 37 -0.15 0.57 -8.53
C PRO A 37 -0.97 1.67 -9.22
N ILE A 38 -0.37 2.52 -10.07
CA ILE A 38 -1.11 3.54 -10.84
C ILE A 38 -2.11 2.87 -11.80
N LEU A 39 -1.64 1.89 -12.58
CA LEU A 39 -2.48 1.16 -13.51
C LEU A 39 -3.59 0.38 -12.79
N LYS A 40 -3.34 -0.15 -11.59
CA LYS A 40 -4.37 -0.81 -10.78
C LYS A 40 -5.45 0.15 -10.30
N LEU A 41 -5.08 1.38 -9.92
CA LEU A 41 -6.05 2.43 -9.59
C LEU A 41 -6.85 2.84 -10.83
N LYS A 42 -6.18 3.05 -11.95
CA LYS A 42 -6.83 3.38 -13.22
C LYS A 42 -7.80 2.29 -13.69
N GLU A 43 -7.40 1.02 -13.63
CA GLU A 43 -8.24 -0.14 -13.94
C GLU A 43 -9.55 -0.12 -13.14
N ALA A 44 -9.51 0.40 -11.91
CA ALA A 44 -10.67 0.54 -11.04
C ALA A 44 -11.41 1.89 -11.18
N GLY A 45 -11.08 2.70 -12.18
CA GLY A 45 -11.71 4.01 -12.43
C GLY A 45 -11.26 5.13 -11.48
N ILE A 46 -10.11 4.97 -10.82
CA ILE A 46 -9.52 5.99 -9.95
C ILE A 46 -8.41 6.71 -10.71
N GLU A 47 -8.72 7.91 -11.20
CA GLU A 47 -7.82 8.70 -12.05
C GLU A 47 -7.12 9.84 -11.30
N GLU A 48 -7.68 10.32 -10.19
CA GLU A 48 -7.03 11.30 -9.31
C GLU A 48 -6.15 10.59 -8.27
N ILE A 49 -4.84 10.72 -8.40
CA ILE A 49 -3.87 9.98 -7.59
C ILE A 49 -2.84 10.93 -6.96
N LEU A 50 -2.65 10.80 -5.65
CA LEU A 50 -1.57 11.45 -4.92
C LEU A 50 -0.39 10.49 -4.76
N ILE A 51 0.80 10.89 -5.20
CA ILE A 51 2.06 10.20 -4.94
C ILE A 51 2.81 10.92 -3.82
N ILE A 52 3.09 10.20 -2.74
CA ILE A 52 3.89 10.70 -1.62
C ILE A 52 5.28 10.08 -1.72
N THR A 53 6.31 10.91 -1.84
CA THR A 53 7.70 10.45 -1.98
C THR A 53 8.68 11.36 -1.23
N ASN A 54 9.97 11.02 -1.20
CA ASN A 54 11.00 11.82 -0.54
C ASN A 54 11.41 13.01 -1.42
N LYS A 55 12.03 14.02 -0.83
CA LYS A 55 12.45 15.25 -1.53
C LYS A 55 13.44 14.96 -2.66
N GLU A 56 14.36 14.05 -2.41
CA GLU A 56 15.47 13.69 -3.30
C GLU A 56 14.98 12.98 -4.56
N ASP A 57 13.89 12.23 -4.46
CA ASP A 57 13.38 11.37 -5.52
C ASP A 57 12.29 12.05 -6.38
N LEU A 58 11.69 13.13 -5.88
CA LEU A 58 10.55 13.80 -6.52
C LEU A 58 10.82 14.17 -7.98
N SER A 59 12.01 14.69 -8.29
CA SER A 59 12.38 15.06 -9.67
C SER A 59 12.35 13.86 -10.61
N SER A 60 12.76 12.68 -10.15
CA SER A 60 12.76 11.46 -10.95
C SER A 60 11.34 10.96 -11.23
N PHE A 61 10.43 11.07 -10.25
CA PHE A 61 9.00 10.78 -10.48
C PHE A 61 8.38 11.73 -11.49
N ILE A 62 8.61 13.04 -11.36
CA ILE A 62 8.08 14.04 -12.31
C ILE A 62 8.63 13.81 -13.71
N ASN A 63 9.93 13.50 -13.85
CA ASN A 63 10.53 13.21 -15.16
C ASN A 63 9.93 11.98 -15.83
N LEU A 64 9.56 10.95 -15.05
CA LEU A 64 8.99 9.71 -15.57
C LEU A 64 7.48 9.82 -15.85
N LEU A 65 6.74 10.47 -14.96
CA LEU A 65 5.27 10.41 -14.91
C LEU A 65 4.60 11.73 -15.30
N GLY A 66 5.31 12.85 -15.33
CA GLY A 66 4.72 14.17 -15.53
C GLY A 66 3.65 14.47 -14.51
N LEU A 67 2.49 14.95 -14.97
CA LEU A 67 1.27 15.06 -14.17
C LEU A 67 0.31 13.88 -14.43
N GLY A 68 0.79 12.78 -15.01
CA GLY A 68 0.06 11.53 -15.23
C GLY A 68 -0.37 11.27 -16.67
N GLU A 69 -0.05 12.16 -17.61
CA GLU A 69 -0.52 12.12 -18.99
C GLU A 69 -0.08 10.85 -19.72
N VAL A 70 1.13 10.34 -19.43
CA VAL A 70 1.68 9.10 -19.99
C VAL A 70 0.84 7.86 -19.65
N LEU A 71 0.12 7.90 -18.53
CA LEU A 71 -0.75 6.81 -18.08
C LEU A 71 -2.23 7.20 -18.14
N ASP A 72 -2.55 8.39 -18.65
CA ASP A 72 -3.90 8.94 -18.76
C ASP A 72 -4.64 8.88 -17.40
N VAL A 73 -4.00 9.54 -16.42
CA VAL A 73 -4.46 9.81 -15.04
C VAL A 73 -4.04 11.23 -14.63
N THR A 74 -4.55 11.75 -13.51
CA THR A 74 -4.13 13.02 -12.91
C THR A 74 -3.31 12.76 -11.64
N LEU A 75 -2.02 13.12 -11.67
CA LEU A 75 -1.09 12.93 -10.56
C LEU A 75 -0.83 14.24 -9.81
N THR A 76 -0.95 14.16 -8.49
CA THR A 76 -0.47 15.17 -7.55
C THR A 76 0.71 14.59 -6.76
N TYR A 77 1.67 15.44 -6.38
CA TYR A 77 2.84 15.01 -5.62
C TYR A 77 2.92 15.68 -4.25
N LYS A 78 3.39 14.94 -3.25
CA LYS A 78 3.73 15.48 -1.93
C LYS A 78 5.03 14.91 -1.41
N ILE A 79 5.80 15.76 -0.75
CA ILE A 79 7.08 15.40 -0.16
C ILE A 79 6.87 14.94 1.29
N GLN A 80 7.33 13.73 1.61
CA GLN A 80 7.59 13.29 2.96
C GLN A 80 9.02 13.73 3.35
N GLN A 81 9.13 14.57 4.38
CA GLN A 81 10.42 15.18 4.77
C GLN A 81 11.34 14.21 5.51
N LYS A 82 10.79 13.23 6.22
CA LYS A 82 11.52 12.25 7.03
C LYS A 82 10.85 10.89 6.92
N ALA A 83 11.61 9.82 7.05
CA ALA A 83 11.08 8.46 7.05
C ALA A 83 10.47 8.09 8.42
N GLY A 84 9.36 8.72 8.82
CA GLY A 84 8.65 8.44 10.08
C GLY A 84 7.53 7.41 9.95
N GLY A 85 7.59 6.52 8.95
CA GLY A 85 6.65 5.41 8.79
C GLY A 85 5.50 5.67 7.83
N ILE A 86 4.68 4.63 7.64
CA ILE A 86 3.56 4.61 6.68
C ILE A 86 2.45 5.56 7.13
N ALA A 87 2.13 5.59 8.43
CA ALA A 87 1.06 6.44 8.94
C ALA A 87 1.43 7.93 8.86
N GLU A 88 2.71 8.29 9.05
CA GLU A 88 3.17 9.67 8.83
C GLU A 88 3.00 10.08 7.36
N ALA A 89 3.44 9.24 6.42
CA ALA A 89 3.27 9.52 5.00
C ALA A 89 1.78 9.69 4.66
N LEU A 90 0.93 8.79 5.16
CA LEU A 90 -0.52 8.85 4.97
C LEU A 90 -1.14 10.15 5.50
N SER A 91 -0.65 10.71 6.61
CA SER A 91 -1.14 11.99 7.16
C SER A 91 -1.05 13.15 6.16
N LEU A 92 -0.06 13.12 5.26
CA LEU A 92 0.16 14.14 4.24
C LEU A 92 -0.93 14.13 3.15
N ALA A 93 -1.72 13.06 3.06
CA ALA A 93 -2.84 12.94 2.14
C ALA A 93 -4.11 13.65 2.63
N LYS A 94 -4.17 14.13 3.88
CA LYS A 94 -5.37 14.77 4.47
C LYS A 94 -6.01 15.84 3.59
N PRO A 95 -5.26 16.81 3.02
CA PRO A 95 -5.87 17.83 2.16
C PRO A 95 -6.37 17.28 0.81
N PHE A 96 -5.72 16.23 0.30
CA PHE A 96 -6.07 15.61 -0.99
C PHE A 96 -7.32 14.74 -0.88
N ALA A 97 -7.39 13.92 0.17
CA ALA A 97 -8.53 13.04 0.45
C ALA A 97 -9.79 13.83 0.89
N GLY A 98 -9.61 14.94 1.62
CA GLY A 98 -10.73 15.71 2.16
C GLY A 98 -11.60 14.86 3.08
N ASN A 99 -12.92 14.87 2.85
CA ASN A 99 -13.90 14.07 3.58
C ASN A 99 -14.35 12.80 2.84
N GLU A 100 -13.70 12.47 1.73
CA GLU A 100 -14.09 11.35 0.88
C GLU A 100 -13.44 10.04 1.34
N LYS A 101 -14.03 8.92 0.89
CA LYS A 101 -13.34 7.62 0.90
C LYS A 101 -12.20 7.64 -0.10
N PHE A 102 -11.12 6.97 0.25
CA PHE A 102 -9.95 6.85 -0.61
C PHE A 102 -9.23 5.53 -0.37
N ILE A 103 -8.43 5.13 -1.35
CA ILE A 103 -7.61 3.93 -1.31
C ILE A 103 -6.13 4.31 -1.21
N VAL A 104 -5.38 3.52 -0.45
CA VAL A 104 -3.94 3.68 -0.22
C VAL A 104 -3.24 2.43 -0.70
N LEU A 105 -2.27 2.61 -1.59
CA LEU A 105 -1.36 1.55 -2.04
C LEU A 105 0.07 1.87 -1.58
N LEU A 106 0.77 0.88 -1.03
CA LEU A 106 2.23 0.96 -0.95
C LEU A 106 2.80 0.71 -2.34
N GLY A 107 3.70 1.58 -2.79
CA GLY A 107 4.15 1.60 -4.19
C GLY A 107 4.91 0.34 -4.64
N ASP A 108 5.35 -0.49 -3.70
CA ASP A 108 6.09 -1.74 -3.93
C ASP A 108 5.22 -3.01 -3.87
N ASN A 109 3.90 -2.85 -3.74
CA ASN A 109 2.96 -3.97 -3.73
C ASN A 109 2.44 -4.24 -5.15
N ILE A 110 2.87 -5.37 -5.72
CA ILE A 110 2.50 -5.81 -7.07
C ILE A 110 1.55 -7.00 -6.96
N PHE A 111 0.42 -6.97 -7.65
CA PHE A 111 -0.62 -7.99 -7.49
C PHE A 111 -1.46 -8.21 -8.75
N GLN A 112 -2.06 -9.40 -8.84
CA GLN A 112 -2.84 -9.83 -9.99
C GLN A 112 -4.25 -9.24 -10.03
N GLU A 113 -4.96 -9.29 -8.92
CA GLU A 113 -6.41 -9.05 -8.88
C GLU A 113 -6.80 -7.61 -9.22
N SER A 114 -8.01 -7.43 -9.72
CA SER A 114 -8.61 -6.11 -9.92
C SER A 114 -9.06 -5.52 -8.59
N LEU A 115 -8.91 -4.21 -8.41
CA LEU A 115 -9.36 -3.52 -7.21
C LEU A 115 -10.89 -3.28 -7.19
N GLY A 116 -11.55 -3.36 -8.35
CA GLY A 116 -12.97 -3.02 -8.51
C GLY A 116 -13.92 -3.71 -7.50
N PRO A 117 -13.88 -5.05 -7.35
CA PRO A 117 -14.74 -5.76 -6.40
C PRO A 117 -14.53 -5.34 -4.93
N PHE A 118 -13.28 -5.07 -4.55
CA PHE A 118 -12.93 -4.65 -3.19
C PHE A 118 -13.34 -3.20 -2.91
N ILE A 119 -13.17 -2.31 -3.91
CA ILE A 119 -13.64 -0.93 -3.86
C ILE A 119 -15.16 -0.89 -3.74
N ALA A 120 -15.89 -1.67 -4.54
CA ALA A 120 -17.35 -1.75 -4.44
C ALA A 120 -17.80 -2.22 -3.04
N SER A 121 -17.07 -3.17 -2.44
CA SER A 121 -17.34 -3.63 -1.06
C SER A 121 -17.09 -2.51 -0.05
N PHE A 122 -16.03 -1.71 -0.23
CA PHE A 122 -15.74 -0.58 0.64
C PHE A 122 -16.72 0.59 0.47
N GLU A 123 -17.19 0.86 -0.75
CA GLU A 123 -18.21 1.89 -1.00
C GLU A 123 -19.51 1.56 -0.28
N ASN A 124 -19.91 0.29 -0.26
CA ASN A 124 -21.08 -0.20 0.48
C ASN A 124 -20.90 -0.23 2.01
N GLN A 125 -19.66 -0.16 2.50
CA GLN A 125 -19.37 -0.07 3.94
C GLN A 125 -19.56 1.37 4.43
N SER A 126 -20.60 1.65 5.22
CA SER A 126 -20.92 3.02 5.63
C SER A 126 -19.79 3.74 6.38
N ILE A 127 -19.13 3.05 7.32
CA ILE A 127 -18.08 3.62 8.19
C ILE A 127 -16.94 2.61 8.32
N GLY A 128 -15.73 3.13 8.48
CA GLY A 128 -14.58 2.35 8.94
C GLY A 128 -13.46 2.29 7.92
N ALA A 129 -12.71 1.20 8.01
CA ALA A 129 -11.60 0.88 7.12
C ALA A 129 -11.78 -0.52 6.54
N ARG A 130 -11.11 -0.77 5.43
CA ARG A 130 -11.01 -2.09 4.83
C ARG A 130 -9.58 -2.37 4.42
N VAL A 131 -9.12 -3.59 4.72
CA VAL A 131 -7.77 -4.04 4.36
C VAL A 131 -7.84 -5.31 3.52
N LEU A 132 -6.86 -5.51 2.64
CA LEU A 132 -6.76 -6.77 1.90
C LEU A 132 -5.75 -7.69 2.57
N LEU A 133 -6.18 -8.92 2.85
CA LEU A 133 -5.37 -9.95 3.47
C LEU A 133 -4.81 -10.90 2.41
N LYS A 134 -3.60 -11.42 2.65
CA LYS A 134 -3.00 -12.48 1.84
C LYS A 134 -2.44 -13.59 2.72
N PRO A 135 -2.78 -14.87 2.47
CA PRO A 135 -2.05 -15.99 3.07
C PRO A 135 -0.59 -15.99 2.60
N VAL A 136 0.35 -15.96 3.53
CA VAL A 136 1.81 -15.97 3.26
C VAL A 136 2.50 -17.14 3.97
N THR A 137 3.67 -17.53 3.48
CA THR A 137 4.50 -18.58 4.08
C THR A 137 5.51 -18.05 5.09
N ASP A 138 5.80 -16.75 5.06
CA ASP A 138 6.80 -16.06 5.88
C ASP A 138 6.19 -14.91 6.72
N PRO A 139 5.23 -15.21 7.61
CA PRO A 139 4.43 -14.21 8.32
C PRO A 139 5.23 -13.23 9.21
N MET A 140 6.42 -13.61 9.67
CA MET A 140 7.27 -12.76 10.55
C MET A 140 7.75 -11.47 9.89
N ARG A 141 7.57 -11.30 8.58
CA ARG A 141 8.02 -10.12 7.83
C ARG A 141 6.99 -8.98 7.75
N PHE A 142 5.74 -9.24 8.17
CA PHE A 142 4.60 -8.38 7.87
C PHE A 142 3.71 -8.14 9.09
N GLY A 143 2.72 -7.24 8.95
CA GLY A 143 1.58 -7.16 9.86
C GLY A 143 0.66 -8.35 9.69
N ILE A 144 0.52 -9.17 10.73
CA ILE A 144 -0.27 -10.41 10.70
C ILE A 144 -1.59 -10.22 11.42
N ALA A 145 -2.69 -10.46 10.70
CA ALA A 145 -4.05 -10.37 11.20
C ALA A 145 -4.51 -11.71 11.80
N GLU A 146 -5.03 -11.67 13.01
CA GLU A 146 -5.79 -12.78 13.59
C GLU A 146 -7.26 -12.63 13.23
N ILE A 147 -7.90 -13.71 12.78
CA ILE A 147 -9.28 -13.71 12.30
C ILE A 147 -10.15 -14.63 13.17
N ASP A 148 -11.20 -14.07 13.78
CA ASP A 148 -12.29 -14.88 14.33
C ASP A 148 -13.17 -15.36 13.16
N LYS A 149 -12.98 -16.61 12.75
CA LYS A 149 -13.70 -17.22 11.62
C LYS A 149 -15.22 -17.28 11.84
N ARG A 150 -15.70 -17.36 13.09
CA ARG A 150 -17.15 -17.45 13.39
C ARG A 150 -17.81 -16.10 13.19
N LYS A 151 -17.16 -15.05 13.69
CA LYS A 151 -17.65 -13.67 13.57
C LYS A 151 -17.26 -13.00 12.26
N LYS A 152 -16.32 -13.57 11.52
CA LYS A 152 -15.72 -13.02 10.30
C LYS A 152 -15.13 -11.61 10.53
N ILE A 153 -14.43 -11.43 11.66
CA ILE A 153 -13.77 -10.15 12.01
C ILE A 153 -12.28 -10.38 12.26
N ILE A 154 -11.48 -9.32 12.09
CA ILE A 154 -10.10 -9.28 12.57
C ILE A 154 -10.13 -8.95 14.07
N THR A 155 -9.48 -9.78 14.90
CA THR A 155 -9.41 -9.58 16.35
C THR A 155 -8.16 -8.85 16.81
N SER A 156 -7.06 -8.99 16.06
CA SER A 156 -5.80 -8.32 16.33
C SER A 156 -4.95 -8.24 15.06
N ILE A 157 -4.06 -7.25 14.98
CA ILE A 157 -2.97 -7.21 14.00
C ILE A 157 -1.68 -6.95 14.78
N VAL A 158 -0.66 -7.74 14.49
CA VAL A 158 0.66 -7.59 15.11
C VAL A 158 1.70 -7.38 14.01
N GLU A 159 2.49 -6.31 14.12
CA GLU A 159 3.57 -6.00 13.20
C GLU A 159 4.76 -6.94 13.48
N LYS A 160 5.17 -7.71 12.47
CA LYS A 160 6.36 -8.60 12.49
C LYS A 160 6.43 -9.46 13.76
N PRO A 161 5.39 -10.29 14.02
CA PRO A 161 5.33 -11.09 15.23
C PRO A 161 6.44 -12.14 15.24
N GLU A 162 7.11 -12.32 16.39
CA GLU A 162 8.05 -13.45 16.58
C GLU A 162 7.33 -14.81 16.55
N LYS A 163 6.08 -14.84 17.03
CA LYS A 163 5.21 -16.02 17.04
C LYS A 163 3.87 -15.66 16.40
N PRO A 164 3.72 -15.85 15.09
CA PRO A 164 2.51 -15.48 14.35
C PRO A 164 1.31 -16.33 14.78
N LEU A 165 0.17 -15.69 15.06
CA LEU A 165 -1.09 -16.36 15.43
C LEU A 165 -1.89 -16.84 14.19
N SER A 166 -1.49 -16.39 13.00
CA SER A 166 -2.10 -16.76 11.73
C SER A 166 -1.07 -16.58 10.60
N ASN A 167 -1.44 -16.96 9.38
CA ASN A 167 -0.66 -16.71 8.18
C ASN A 167 -1.25 -15.60 7.29
N TYR A 168 -2.23 -14.84 7.78
CA TYR A 168 -2.87 -13.77 7.02
C TYR A 168 -2.11 -12.46 7.21
N CYS A 169 -1.29 -12.14 6.22
CA CYS A 169 -0.64 -10.84 6.10
C CYS A 169 -1.66 -9.76 5.72
N VAL A 170 -1.61 -8.62 6.40
CA VAL A 170 -2.23 -7.37 5.93
C VAL A 170 -1.34 -6.83 4.81
N THR A 171 -1.86 -6.78 3.60
CA THR A 171 -1.10 -6.30 2.43
C THR A 171 -0.96 -4.78 2.47
N GLY A 172 -0.13 -4.23 1.56
CA GLY A 172 -0.01 -2.79 1.35
C GLY A 172 -1.19 -2.15 0.63
N ILE A 173 -2.41 -2.68 0.79
CA ILE A 173 -3.64 -2.20 0.16
C ILE A 173 -4.66 -1.91 1.25
N TYR A 174 -4.95 -0.62 1.44
CA TYR A 174 -5.80 -0.14 2.51
C TYR A 174 -6.88 0.79 1.95
N MET A 175 -8.05 0.79 2.55
CA MET A 175 -9.14 1.69 2.19
C MET A 175 -9.66 2.38 3.44
N TYR A 176 -9.71 3.71 3.40
CA TYR A 176 -10.01 4.54 4.55
C TYR A 176 -11.02 5.65 4.20
N GLY A 177 -11.73 6.12 5.22
CA GLY A 177 -12.37 7.43 5.22
C GLY A 177 -11.56 8.43 6.06
N SER A 178 -12.00 9.68 6.12
CA SER A 178 -11.27 10.79 6.79
C SER A 178 -10.96 10.57 8.27
N LYS A 179 -11.71 9.72 8.99
CA LYS A 179 -11.45 9.35 10.40
C LYS A 179 -10.03 8.79 10.62
N VAL A 180 -9.39 8.25 9.57
CA VAL A 180 -8.02 7.74 9.64
C VAL A 180 -7.04 8.81 10.11
N PHE A 181 -7.25 10.07 9.72
CA PHE A 181 -6.36 11.17 10.10
C PHE A 181 -6.45 11.48 11.60
N GLU A 182 -7.63 11.36 12.20
CA GLU A 182 -7.79 11.50 13.66
C GLU A 182 -7.12 10.38 14.44
N TYR A 183 -7.07 9.16 13.87
CA TYR A 183 -6.35 8.05 14.48
C TYR A 183 -4.83 8.21 14.35
N ILE A 184 -4.35 8.68 13.20
CA ILE A 184 -2.92 8.96 12.99
C ILE A 184 -2.42 10.02 13.98
N GLU A 185 -3.21 11.07 14.24
CA GLU A 185 -2.88 12.13 15.22
C GLU A 185 -2.75 11.61 16.67
N LYS A 186 -3.31 10.43 16.98
CA LYS A 186 -3.24 9.79 18.31
C LYS A 186 -2.08 8.80 18.44
N LEU A 187 -1.34 8.55 17.37
CA LEU A 187 -0.25 7.59 17.39
C LEU A 187 0.97 8.12 18.13
N THR A 188 1.67 7.17 18.75
CA THR A 188 3.03 7.36 19.25
C THR A 188 3.99 6.55 18.39
N PRO A 189 5.21 7.03 18.11
CA PRO A 189 6.21 6.24 17.40
C PRO A 189 6.47 4.90 18.08
N SER A 190 6.67 3.86 17.28
CA SER A 190 7.07 2.53 17.76
C SER A 190 8.50 2.56 18.33
N GLU A 191 8.98 1.43 18.88
CA GLU A 191 10.38 1.28 19.29
C GLU A 191 11.38 1.58 18.16
N ARG A 192 10.92 1.50 16.90
CA ARG A 192 11.70 1.77 15.70
C ARG A 192 11.67 3.25 15.30
N GLY A 193 10.92 4.08 16.03
CA GLY A 193 10.72 5.50 15.74
C GLY A 193 9.77 5.77 14.56
N GLU A 194 9.02 4.77 14.11
CA GLU A 194 8.10 4.85 12.97
C GLU A 194 6.63 4.91 13.46
N LEU A 195 5.78 5.69 12.80
CA LEU A 195 4.33 5.62 12.95
C LEU A 195 3.80 4.47 12.09
N GLU A 196 3.41 3.38 12.76
CA GLU A 196 3.01 2.14 12.09
C GLU A 196 1.55 2.19 11.64
N ILE A 197 1.29 1.73 10.42
CA ILE A 197 -0.09 1.61 9.91
C ILE A 197 -0.88 0.52 10.67
N THR A 198 -0.19 -0.46 11.23
CA THR A 198 -0.76 -1.50 12.10
C THR A 198 -1.44 -0.90 13.34
N ASP A 199 -0.89 0.18 13.90
CA ASP A 199 -1.49 0.87 15.04
C ASP A 199 -2.74 1.66 14.64
N VAL A 200 -2.76 2.25 13.43
CA VAL A 200 -3.97 2.86 12.86
C VAL A 200 -5.09 1.82 12.74
N ASN A 201 -4.76 0.65 12.18
CA ASN A 201 -5.73 -0.44 11.99
C ASN A 201 -6.26 -0.95 13.33
N THR A 202 -5.44 -0.92 14.38
CA THR A 202 -5.85 -1.30 15.75
C THR A 202 -6.97 -0.41 16.30
N PHE A 203 -7.00 0.89 15.98
CA PHE A 203 -8.14 1.75 16.34
C PHE A 203 -9.43 1.29 15.66
N TYR A 204 -9.38 0.94 14.37
CA TYR A 204 -10.55 0.44 13.65
C TYR A 204 -11.02 -0.93 14.18
N ILE A 205 -10.11 -1.79 14.63
CA ILE A 205 -10.43 -3.07 15.29
C ILE A 205 -11.20 -2.81 16.60
N LYS A 206 -10.66 -1.93 17.45
CA LYS A 206 -11.29 -1.58 18.75
C LYS A 206 -12.71 -1.02 18.59
N ASP A 207 -12.93 -0.26 17.52
CA ASP A 207 -14.23 0.33 17.19
C ASP A 207 -15.12 -0.61 16.36
N ASN A 208 -14.74 -1.89 16.16
CA ASN A 208 -15.43 -2.88 15.33
C ASN A 208 -15.77 -2.39 13.90
N SER A 209 -14.89 -1.55 13.34
CA SER A 209 -15.08 -0.90 12.05
C SER A 209 -13.98 -1.23 11.03
N LEU A 210 -13.10 -2.19 11.35
CA LEU A 210 -12.18 -2.79 10.39
C LEU A 210 -12.84 -3.99 9.70
N GLN A 211 -13.02 -3.91 8.39
CA GLN A 211 -13.43 -5.03 7.55
C GLN A 211 -12.26 -5.50 6.69
N TYR A 212 -12.40 -6.66 6.06
CA TYR A 212 -11.35 -7.20 5.20
C TYR A 212 -11.92 -8.00 4.03
N ASP A 213 -11.10 -8.12 2.99
CA ASP A 213 -11.22 -9.16 1.97
C ASP A 213 -9.93 -9.96 1.89
N ILE A 214 -9.95 -11.08 1.16
CA ILE A 214 -8.78 -11.95 0.98
C ILE A 214 -8.42 -11.98 -0.50
N LEU A 215 -7.15 -11.67 -0.81
CA LEU A 215 -6.58 -11.84 -2.14
C LEU A 215 -6.38 -13.32 -2.46
N THR A 216 -6.99 -13.76 -3.55
CA THR A 216 -6.91 -15.11 -4.12
C THR A 216 -5.77 -15.25 -5.12
N GLY A 217 -5.49 -14.22 -5.92
CA GLY A 217 -4.43 -14.17 -6.93
C GLY A 217 -3.04 -13.92 -6.32
N TRP A 218 -2.01 -13.86 -7.17
CA TRP A 218 -0.66 -13.58 -6.67
C TRP A 218 -0.49 -12.13 -6.18
N TRP A 219 0.37 -11.96 -5.19
CA TRP A 219 0.73 -10.68 -4.57
C TRP A 219 2.19 -10.75 -4.12
N VAL A 220 2.93 -9.66 -4.29
CA VAL A 220 4.34 -9.54 -3.90
C VAL A 220 4.62 -8.15 -3.35
N ASP A 221 5.23 -8.08 -2.17
CA ASP A 221 6.00 -6.91 -1.69
C ASP A 221 7.41 -6.97 -2.29
N ALA A 222 7.68 -6.14 -3.28
CA ALA A 222 8.93 -6.09 -4.03
C ALA A 222 10.08 -5.36 -3.29
N GLY A 223 10.11 -5.41 -1.96
CA GLY A 223 11.08 -4.71 -1.12
C GLY A 223 12.45 -5.38 -0.90
N THR A 224 12.73 -6.55 -1.51
CA THR A 224 14.01 -7.29 -1.39
C THR A 224 14.47 -7.81 -2.75
N PRO A 225 15.76 -8.15 -2.97
CA PRO A 225 16.22 -8.66 -4.26
C PRO A 225 15.46 -9.91 -4.72
N HIS A 226 15.17 -10.83 -3.78
CA HIS A 226 14.40 -12.04 -4.08
C HIS A 226 12.95 -11.73 -4.45
N SER A 227 12.28 -10.87 -3.70
CA SER A 227 10.89 -10.51 -4.01
C SER A 227 10.76 -9.62 -5.26
N LEU A 228 11.76 -8.78 -5.55
CA LEU A 228 11.83 -8.04 -6.81
C LEU A 228 11.97 -9.00 -8.01
N PHE A 229 12.82 -10.02 -7.89
CA PHE A 229 12.94 -11.07 -8.91
C PHE A 229 11.62 -11.84 -9.07
N GLN A 230 10.97 -12.22 -7.97
CA GLN A 230 9.67 -12.90 -7.98
C GLN A 230 8.59 -12.05 -8.66
N ALA A 231 8.53 -10.75 -8.38
CA ALA A 231 7.60 -9.84 -9.03
C ALA A 231 7.82 -9.79 -10.55
N ASN A 232 9.08 -9.70 -10.99
CA ASN A 232 9.44 -9.74 -12.41
C ASN A 232 9.00 -11.05 -13.07
N GLU A 233 9.26 -12.19 -12.43
CA GLU A 233 8.86 -13.50 -12.94
C GLU A 233 7.35 -13.62 -13.09
N LEU A 234 6.58 -13.21 -12.06
CA LEU A 234 5.12 -13.28 -12.09
C LEU A 234 4.53 -12.39 -13.18
N VAL A 235 5.03 -11.16 -13.32
CA VAL A 235 4.62 -10.24 -14.39
C VAL A 235 4.93 -10.82 -15.77
N TYR A 236 6.14 -11.31 -15.99
CA TYR A 236 6.50 -11.88 -17.30
C TYR A 236 5.66 -13.11 -17.64
N ARG A 237 5.36 -13.96 -16.64
CA ARG A 237 4.58 -15.19 -16.85
C ARG A 237 3.09 -14.94 -17.10
N HIS A 238 2.49 -13.94 -16.46
CA HIS A 238 1.02 -13.79 -16.40
C HIS A 238 0.48 -12.51 -17.02
N VAL A 239 1.31 -11.52 -17.31
CA VAL A 239 0.88 -10.24 -17.88
C VAL A 239 1.38 -10.06 -19.30
N LEU A 240 2.62 -10.50 -19.58
CA LEU A 240 3.25 -10.28 -20.88
C LEU A 240 3.14 -11.45 -21.85
N LYS A 241 2.68 -12.63 -21.40
CA LYS A 241 2.45 -13.76 -22.30
C LYS A 241 1.21 -13.61 -23.18
N ASP A 242 0.31 -12.69 -22.82
CA ASP A 242 -0.94 -12.44 -23.53
C ASP A 242 -0.84 -11.27 -24.53
N HIS A 243 0.38 -10.81 -24.84
CA HIS A 243 0.69 -9.78 -25.83
C HIS A 243 1.65 -10.28 -26.91
#